data_AF-A0A932ZQE8-F1
#
_entry.id   AF-A0A932ZQE8-F1
#
_cell.length_a   1.000
_cell.length_b   1.000
_cell.length_c   1.000
_cell.angle_alpha   90.00
_cell.angle_beta   90.00
_cell.angle_gamma   90.00
#
_symmetry.space_group_name_H-M   'P 1'
#
loop_
_entity.id
_entity.type
_entity.pdbx_description
1 polymer ?
#
loop_
_entity_poly.entity_id
_entity_poly.type
_entity_poly.pdbx_seq_one_letter_code
_entity_poly.pdbx_strand_id
1 'polypeptide(L)'
;MRKAPYQVAYHARCGEEPFARYSRDGSWIEFALAGGRRTEGRLRDPEPDGTQHRMRYANAVGPGLDLELTTRMRSWSKDVVIRSMEGIRGDALEVDFPFRLSGDLDVVIEGVVWDREHPVTTHGSVLFRDRKSGSIRFQALPPEAMCDTPVPRFAAPVSLTFHHRWNGRENTLVMTKRIETAWIRPDLLPVRADVTLTATPPTSDGKTTKESSSDSYETTRSAAAGDTSSTASVQVGQA
;
A
#
# COMPACT_ATOMS: atom_id res chain seq x y z
N MET A 1 -12.65 -4.08 -23.92
CA MET A 1 -11.93 -4.00 -22.62
C MET A 1 -10.49 -3.61 -22.88
N ARG A 2 -9.99 -2.54 -22.24
CA ARG A 2 -8.54 -2.25 -22.22
C ARG A 2 -7.88 -3.24 -21.25
N LYS A 3 -6.76 -3.84 -21.64
CA LYS A 3 -5.99 -4.73 -20.74
C LYS A 3 -5.34 -3.88 -19.64
N ALA A 4 -5.25 -4.42 -18.42
CA ALA A 4 -4.51 -3.78 -17.34
C ALA A 4 -3.05 -3.55 -17.77
N PRO A 5 -2.42 -2.41 -17.45
CA PRO A 5 -1.05 -2.10 -17.86
C PRO A 5 0.02 -2.87 -17.07
N TYR A 6 -0.39 -3.80 -16.21
CA TYR A 6 0.45 -4.61 -15.34
C TYR A 6 -0.23 -5.97 -15.10
N GLN A 7 0.56 -6.95 -14.65
CA GLN A 7 0.05 -8.26 -14.22
C GLN A 7 0.21 -8.40 -12.71
N VAL A 8 -0.76 -9.06 -12.08
CA VAL A 8 -0.73 -9.39 -10.64
C VAL A 8 -0.87 -10.89 -10.47
N ALA A 9 0.01 -11.46 -9.66
CA ALA A 9 -0.16 -12.79 -9.10
C ALA A 9 -0.27 -12.66 -7.57
N TYR A 10 -1.25 -13.34 -6.99
CA TYR A 10 -1.45 -13.44 -5.55
C TYR A 10 -1.38 -14.92 -5.15
N HIS A 11 -0.87 -15.19 -3.95
CA HIS A 11 -0.64 -16.55 -3.48
C HIS A 11 -1.68 -16.93 -2.43
N ALA A 12 -2.50 -17.95 -2.69
CA ALA A 12 -3.55 -18.36 -1.73
C ALA A 12 -3.01 -18.86 -0.39
N ARG A 13 -1.72 -19.20 -0.32
CA ARG A 13 -1.01 -19.56 0.91
C ARG A 13 0.30 -18.81 0.94
N CYS A 14 0.60 -18.18 2.07
CA CYS A 14 1.81 -17.38 2.23
C CYS A 14 2.62 -17.86 3.42
N GLY A 15 3.93 -17.62 3.39
CA GLY A 15 4.91 -18.04 4.40
C GLY A 15 6.23 -17.33 4.11
N GLU A 16 7.28 -18.09 3.78
CA GLU A 16 8.51 -17.53 3.19
C GLU A 16 8.34 -17.12 1.72
N GLU A 17 7.28 -17.62 1.06
CA GLU A 17 6.93 -17.22 -0.30
C GLU A 17 6.33 -15.81 -0.36
N PRO A 18 6.54 -15.08 -1.48
CA PRO A 18 5.86 -13.83 -1.69
C PRO A 18 4.35 -14.05 -1.66
N PHE A 19 3.61 -13.16 -1.00
CA PHE A 19 2.15 -13.22 -1.01
C PHE A 19 1.57 -12.54 -2.26
N ALA A 20 2.34 -11.65 -2.89
CA ALA A 20 1.96 -10.95 -4.10
C ALA A 20 3.16 -10.58 -4.97
N ARG A 21 2.96 -10.64 -6.28
CA ARG A 21 3.90 -10.22 -7.32
C ARG A 21 3.20 -9.31 -8.30
N TYR A 22 3.84 -8.18 -8.61
CA TYR A 22 3.36 -7.18 -9.55
C TYR A 22 4.39 -6.99 -10.64
N SER A 23 4.03 -7.18 -11.92
CA SER A 23 4.96 -7.04 -13.04
C SER A 23 4.48 -6.08 -14.11
N ARG A 24 5.42 -5.36 -14.71
CA ARG A 24 5.21 -4.45 -15.83
C ARG A 24 6.48 -4.32 -16.65
N ASP A 25 6.36 -4.48 -17.97
CA ASP A 25 7.44 -4.27 -18.95
C ASP A 25 8.77 -4.95 -18.56
N GLY A 26 8.70 -6.17 -18.02
CA GLY A 26 9.86 -6.96 -17.58
C GLY A 26 10.40 -6.62 -16.18
N SER A 27 9.97 -5.52 -15.57
CA SER A 27 10.26 -5.19 -14.16
C SER A 27 9.20 -5.78 -13.24
N TRP A 28 9.57 -6.11 -12.00
CA TRP A 28 8.59 -6.55 -11.01
C TRP A 28 8.93 -6.15 -9.57
N ILE A 29 7.89 -6.09 -8.75
CA ILE A 29 7.95 -5.94 -7.29
C ILE A 29 7.25 -7.15 -6.66
N GLU A 30 7.94 -7.87 -5.80
CA GLU A 30 7.40 -8.99 -5.02
C GLU A 30 7.38 -8.62 -3.54
N PHE A 31 6.27 -8.89 -2.86
CA PHE A 31 6.12 -8.64 -1.44
C PHE A 31 5.93 -9.95 -0.68
N ALA A 32 6.59 -10.07 0.47
CA ALA A 32 6.42 -11.17 1.41
C ALA A 32 5.92 -10.65 2.78
N LEU A 33 5.45 -11.57 3.61
CA LEU A 33 5.13 -11.27 5.01
C LEU A 33 6.41 -11.37 5.85
N ALA A 34 6.52 -10.51 6.86
CA ALA A 34 7.59 -10.64 7.84
C ALA A 34 7.41 -11.92 8.69
N GLY A 35 8.50 -12.63 8.92
CA GLY A 35 8.57 -13.71 9.93
C GLY A 35 7.95 -15.05 9.55
N GLY A 36 7.85 -15.39 8.25
CA GLY A 36 7.50 -16.74 7.79
C GLY A 36 6.11 -17.23 8.21
N ARG A 37 5.22 -16.33 8.65
CA ARG A 37 3.90 -16.69 9.18
C ARG A 37 3.06 -17.31 8.08
N ARG A 38 2.64 -18.56 8.33
CA ARG A 38 1.70 -19.24 7.45
C ARG A 38 0.31 -18.66 7.61
N THR A 39 -0.21 -18.08 6.53
CA THR A 39 -1.58 -17.59 6.46
C THR A 39 -2.20 -18.04 5.14
N GLU A 40 -3.51 -18.31 5.16
CA GLU A 40 -4.28 -18.58 3.96
C GLU A 40 -5.01 -17.31 3.51
N GLY A 41 -4.95 -17.05 2.21
CA GLY A 41 -5.68 -16.00 1.53
C GLY A 41 -7.02 -16.53 1.03
N ARG A 42 -8.08 -15.76 1.23
CA ARG A 42 -9.38 -16.02 0.61
C ARG A 42 -9.68 -14.92 -0.40
N LEU A 43 -10.01 -15.32 -1.62
CA LEU A 43 -10.58 -14.41 -2.60
C LEU A 43 -11.97 -14.01 -2.09
N ARG A 44 -12.26 -12.71 -2.08
CA ARG A 44 -13.64 -12.24 -1.94
C ARG A 44 -14.27 -12.18 -3.33
N ASP A 45 -15.59 -12.29 -3.37
CA ASP A 45 -16.34 -12.10 -4.61
C ASP A 45 -15.93 -10.76 -5.23
N PRO A 46 -15.74 -10.71 -6.57
CA PRO A 46 -15.50 -9.46 -7.25
C PRO A 46 -16.64 -8.49 -6.92
N GLU A 47 -16.30 -7.22 -6.74
CA GLU A 47 -17.32 -6.20 -6.51
C GLU A 47 -18.27 -6.10 -7.72
N PRO A 48 -19.49 -5.55 -7.56
CA PRO A 48 -20.52 -5.57 -8.59
C PRO A 48 -20.10 -5.03 -9.96
N ASP A 49 -19.07 -4.18 -10.01
CA ASP A 49 -18.52 -3.64 -11.25
C ASP A 49 -17.56 -4.59 -12.00
N GLY A 50 -17.15 -5.70 -11.40
CA GLY A 50 -16.26 -6.70 -11.97
C GLY A 50 -14.83 -6.22 -12.30
N THR A 51 -14.48 -4.98 -11.91
CA THR A 51 -13.17 -4.37 -12.20
C THR A 51 -12.16 -4.52 -11.07
N GLN A 52 -12.64 -4.97 -9.91
CA GLN A 52 -11.86 -5.09 -8.69
C GLN A 52 -11.81 -6.55 -8.21
N HIS A 53 -10.59 -7.04 -7.94
CA HIS A 53 -10.37 -8.30 -7.22
C HIS A 53 -9.79 -8.00 -5.85
N ARG A 54 -10.34 -8.65 -4.81
CA ARG A 54 -9.92 -8.47 -3.43
C ARG A 54 -9.54 -9.81 -2.82
N MET A 55 -8.38 -9.89 -2.18
CA MET A 55 -7.91 -11.06 -1.43
C MET A 55 -7.60 -10.67 0.02
N ARG A 56 -8.06 -11.47 0.98
CA ARG A 56 -7.84 -11.22 2.41
C ARG A 56 -7.08 -12.36 3.06
N TYR A 57 -6.03 -12.02 3.81
CA TYR A 57 -5.26 -12.93 4.65
C TYR A 57 -5.52 -12.59 6.12
N ALA A 58 -6.35 -13.41 6.78
CA ALA A 58 -6.80 -13.15 8.14
C ALA A 58 -5.65 -13.34 9.15
N ASN A 59 -5.51 -12.40 10.08
CA ASN A 59 -4.46 -12.39 11.11
C ASN A 59 -3.02 -12.47 10.55
N ALA A 60 -2.81 -12.10 9.28
CA ALA A 60 -1.51 -12.19 8.62
C ALA A 60 -0.44 -11.30 9.28
N VAL A 61 -0.86 -10.17 9.85
CA VAL A 61 0.02 -9.21 10.56
C VAL A 61 0.07 -9.50 12.06
N GLY A 62 -0.98 -10.08 12.62
CA GLY A 62 -1.10 -10.44 14.04
C GLY A 62 -2.55 -10.70 14.44
N PRO A 63 -2.82 -11.08 15.69
CA PRO A 63 -4.19 -11.28 16.18
C PRO A 63 -5.07 -10.04 15.93
N GLY A 64 -6.13 -10.22 15.13
CA GLY A 64 -7.05 -9.14 14.77
C GLY A 64 -6.54 -8.15 13.73
N LEU A 65 -5.38 -8.41 13.12
CA LEU A 65 -4.74 -7.58 12.10
C LEU A 65 -4.62 -8.37 10.80
N ASP A 66 -5.50 -8.05 9.84
CA ASP A 66 -5.49 -8.73 8.55
C ASP A 66 -4.67 -7.96 7.52
N LEU A 67 -4.26 -8.68 6.48
CA LEU A 67 -3.76 -8.09 5.24
C LEU A 67 -4.82 -8.24 4.15
N GLU A 68 -5.24 -7.14 3.54
CA GLU A 68 -6.08 -7.16 2.35
C GLU A 68 -5.29 -6.63 1.14
N LEU A 69 -5.48 -7.29 0.00
CA LEU A 69 -4.96 -6.87 -1.29
C LEU A 69 -6.14 -6.57 -2.19
N THR A 70 -6.08 -5.43 -2.85
CA THR A 70 -7.08 -5.05 -3.85
C THR A 70 -6.36 -4.75 -5.15
N THR A 71 -6.84 -5.29 -6.25
CA THR A 71 -6.33 -4.99 -7.60
C THR A 71 -7.45 -4.39 -8.43
N ARG A 72 -7.15 -3.28 -9.11
CA ARG A 72 -8.03 -2.59 -10.07
C ARG A 72 -7.37 -2.55 -11.44
N MET A 73 -8.03 -1.97 -12.44
CA MET A 73 -7.44 -1.87 -13.78
C MET A 73 -6.09 -1.13 -13.82
N ARG A 74 -5.86 -0.13 -12.95
CA ARG A 74 -4.65 0.74 -13.02
C ARG A 74 -3.80 0.80 -11.75
N SER A 75 -4.36 0.34 -10.64
CA SER A 75 -3.74 0.41 -9.33
C SER A 75 -4.02 -0.86 -8.56
N TRP A 76 -3.10 -1.18 -7.68
CA TRP A 76 -3.33 -2.18 -6.66
C TRP A 76 -2.99 -1.58 -5.32
N SER A 77 -3.49 -2.21 -4.28
CA SER A 77 -3.32 -1.70 -2.96
C SER A 77 -3.18 -2.78 -1.92
N LYS A 78 -2.58 -2.35 -0.82
CA LYS A 78 -2.25 -3.19 0.30
C LYS A 78 -2.71 -2.53 1.59
N ASP A 79 -3.68 -3.17 2.21
CA ASP A 79 -4.40 -2.67 3.36
C ASP A 79 -4.04 -3.50 4.58
N VAL A 80 -3.64 -2.84 5.66
CA VAL A 80 -3.67 -3.44 6.99
C VAL A 80 -5.05 -3.14 7.56
N VAL A 81 -5.82 -4.19 7.84
CA VAL A 81 -7.17 -4.06 8.40
C VAL A 81 -7.14 -4.42 9.88
N ILE A 82 -7.34 -3.40 10.70
CA ILE A 82 -7.34 -3.50 12.16
C ILE A 82 -8.77 -3.79 12.59
N ARG A 83 -9.05 -5.03 13.03
CA ARG A 83 -10.38 -5.45 13.50
C ARG A 83 -10.52 -5.45 15.01
N SER A 84 -9.39 -5.52 15.71
CA SER A 84 -9.33 -5.49 17.16
C SER A 84 -7.99 -4.91 17.60
N MET A 85 -7.96 -4.31 18.77
CA MET A 85 -6.73 -3.79 19.38
C MET A 85 -5.82 -4.89 19.97
N GLU A 86 -6.27 -6.15 20.00
CA GLU A 86 -5.56 -7.25 20.68
C GLU A 86 -4.11 -7.43 20.20
N GLY A 87 -3.87 -7.34 18.89
CA GLY A 87 -2.55 -7.46 18.27
C GLY A 87 -1.72 -6.18 18.26
N ILE A 88 -2.21 -5.08 18.83
CA ILE A 88 -1.52 -3.79 18.86
C ILE A 88 -0.81 -3.62 20.22
N ARG A 89 0.44 -3.20 20.17
CA ARG A 89 1.29 -2.93 21.34
C ARG A 89 2.06 -1.63 21.08
N GLY A 90 2.15 -0.76 22.08
CA GLY A 90 2.90 0.49 21.99
C GLY A 90 2.12 1.68 21.40
N ASP A 91 2.88 2.71 21.07
CA ASP A 91 2.45 4.00 20.51
C ASP A 91 2.22 3.95 18.99
N ALA A 92 2.82 2.96 18.30
CA ALA A 92 2.58 2.70 16.89
C ALA A 92 2.48 1.21 16.57
N LEU A 93 1.63 0.87 15.61
CA LEU A 93 1.64 -0.41 14.92
C LEU A 93 2.59 -0.32 13.72
N GLU A 94 3.68 -1.07 13.77
CA GLU A 94 4.62 -1.20 12.67
C GLU A 94 4.40 -2.51 11.93
N VAL A 95 4.24 -2.41 10.61
CA VAL A 95 3.99 -3.55 9.75
C VAL A 95 5.06 -3.62 8.67
N ASP A 96 5.98 -4.55 8.86
CA ASP A 96 7.07 -4.82 7.93
C ASP A 96 6.58 -5.55 6.68
N PHE A 97 6.98 -5.02 5.55
CA PHE A 97 6.76 -5.62 4.25
C PHE A 97 8.07 -5.76 3.51
N PRO A 98 8.75 -6.90 3.71
CA PRO A 98 9.86 -7.30 2.85
C PRO A 98 9.42 -7.28 1.39
N PHE A 99 10.24 -6.67 0.54
CA PHE A 99 10.02 -6.65 -0.88
C PHE A 99 11.32 -6.87 -1.65
N ARG A 100 11.15 -7.43 -2.84
CA ARG A 100 12.21 -7.64 -3.82
C ARG A 100 11.86 -6.89 -5.09
N LEU A 101 12.87 -6.28 -5.68
CA LEU A 101 12.79 -5.63 -6.98
C LEU A 101 13.53 -6.46 -8.01
N SER A 102 12.99 -6.51 -9.21
CA SER A 102 13.76 -6.88 -10.39
C SER A 102 13.59 -5.85 -11.51
N GLY A 103 14.48 -5.96 -12.48
CA GLY A 103 14.77 -4.85 -13.36
C GLY A 103 15.73 -3.88 -12.67
N ASP A 104 16.39 -3.06 -13.46
CA ASP A 104 17.32 -2.04 -12.97
C ASP A 104 16.51 -0.85 -12.44
N LEU A 105 15.91 -1.01 -11.24
CA LEU A 105 15.02 -0.04 -10.60
C LEU A 105 15.71 0.70 -9.45
N ASP A 106 15.59 2.02 -9.47
CA ASP A 106 15.86 2.92 -8.34
C ASP A 106 14.58 3.18 -7.55
N VAL A 107 14.72 3.31 -6.23
CA VAL A 107 13.66 3.82 -5.35
C VAL A 107 13.94 5.30 -5.12
N VAL A 108 13.02 6.17 -5.51
CA VAL A 108 13.15 7.63 -5.39
C VAL A 108 12.15 8.11 -4.35
N ILE A 109 12.66 8.74 -3.29
CA ILE A 109 11.89 9.26 -2.17
C ILE A 109 12.17 10.76 -2.10
N GLU A 110 11.12 11.58 -2.15
CA GLU A 110 11.25 13.05 -2.06
C GLU A 110 12.23 13.64 -3.09
N GLY A 111 12.26 13.04 -4.28
CA GLY A 111 13.12 13.47 -5.39
C GLY A 111 14.56 12.93 -5.34
N VAL A 112 14.94 12.23 -4.27
CA VAL A 112 16.29 11.68 -4.08
C VAL A 112 16.29 10.18 -4.29
N VAL A 113 17.29 9.66 -5.02
CA VAL A 113 17.50 8.21 -5.12
C VAL A 113 17.96 7.70 -3.77
N TRP A 114 17.20 6.77 -3.20
CA TRP A 114 17.53 6.17 -1.92
C TRP A 114 18.78 5.29 -2.03
N ASP A 115 19.81 5.64 -1.26
CA ASP A 115 21.14 4.99 -1.24
C ASP A 115 21.14 3.58 -0.62
N ARG A 116 20.07 3.21 0.09
CA ARG A 116 19.90 1.95 0.84
C ARG A 116 20.84 1.79 2.04
N GLU A 117 21.66 2.78 2.35
CA GLU A 117 22.53 2.77 3.53
C GLU A 117 21.74 3.22 4.77
N HIS A 118 20.90 4.23 4.61
CA HIS A 118 20.17 4.85 5.71
C HIS A 118 18.66 4.62 5.58
N PRO A 119 17.95 4.28 6.66
CA PRO A 119 16.50 4.28 6.64
C PRO A 119 15.94 5.65 6.27
N VAL A 120 14.92 5.69 5.42
CA VAL A 120 14.22 6.92 5.05
C VAL A 120 12.75 6.77 5.42
N THR A 121 12.23 7.73 6.19
CA THR A 121 10.80 7.82 6.52
C THR A 121 10.17 8.91 5.67
N THR A 122 9.02 8.62 5.06
CA THR A 122 8.26 9.60 4.28
C THR A 122 6.77 9.46 4.53
N HIS A 123 6.08 10.58 4.37
CA HIS A 123 4.62 10.66 4.26
C HIS A 123 4.18 10.94 2.82
N GLY A 124 5.14 11.11 1.91
CA GLY A 124 4.91 11.42 0.51
C GLY A 124 4.88 10.17 -0.38
N SER A 125 4.76 10.42 -1.69
CA SER A 125 4.84 9.35 -2.68
C SER A 125 6.28 8.84 -2.86
N VAL A 126 6.40 7.58 -3.24
CA VAL A 126 7.68 6.92 -3.55
C VAL A 126 7.64 6.37 -4.97
N LEU A 127 8.67 6.67 -5.76
CA LEU A 127 8.74 6.26 -7.16
C LEU A 127 9.71 5.08 -7.34
N PHE A 128 9.30 4.11 -8.13
CA PHE A 128 10.16 3.03 -8.62
C PHE A 128 10.50 3.33 -10.06
N ARG A 129 11.72 3.82 -10.28
CA ARG A 129 12.17 4.40 -11.56
C ARG A 129 13.16 3.48 -12.23
N ASP A 130 12.95 3.23 -13.52
CA ASP A 130 13.90 2.52 -14.37
C ASP A 130 15.19 3.34 -14.52
N ARG A 131 16.33 2.78 -14.12
CA ARG A 131 17.61 3.48 -14.06
C ARG A 131 18.10 3.91 -15.44
N LYS A 132 17.84 3.10 -16.46
CA LYS A 132 18.32 3.35 -17.83
C LYS A 132 17.49 4.39 -18.57
N SER A 133 16.17 4.29 -18.48
CA SER A 133 15.24 5.15 -19.22
C SER A 133 14.75 6.35 -18.41
N GLY A 134 14.95 6.37 -17.09
CA GLY A 134 14.39 7.37 -16.18
C GLY A 134 12.86 7.29 -16.03
N SER A 135 12.21 6.32 -16.66
CA SER A 135 10.74 6.20 -16.63
C SER A 135 10.25 5.64 -15.31
N ILE A 136 9.16 6.20 -14.78
CA ILE A 136 8.48 5.69 -13.59
C ILE A 136 7.74 4.39 -13.97
N ARG A 137 8.09 3.28 -13.32
CA ARG A 137 7.45 1.98 -13.54
C ARG A 137 6.29 1.76 -12.58
N PHE A 138 6.51 2.12 -11.31
CA PHE A 138 5.52 2.07 -10.25
C PHE A 138 5.65 3.31 -9.37
N GLN A 139 4.55 3.72 -8.74
CA GLN A 139 4.51 4.76 -7.73
C GLN A 139 3.71 4.24 -6.54
N ALA A 140 4.32 4.23 -5.36
CA ALA A 140 3.59 4.15 -4.10
C ALA A 140 3.05 5.54 -3.80
N LEU A 141 1.72 5.65 -3.71
CA LEU A 141 1.05 6.86 -3.28
C LEU A 141 1.32 7.10 -1.79
N PRO A 142 1.14 8.35 -1.30
CA PRO A 142 1.18 8.65 0.12
C PRO A 142 0.34 7.65 0.92
N PRO A 143 0.85 7.12 2.05
CA PRO A 143 0.07 6.20 2.86
C PRO A 143 -1.08 6.94 3.53
N GLU A 144 -2.28 6.41 3.43
CA GLU A 144 -3.46 6.99 4.08
C GLU A 144 -4.04 6.00 5.11
N ALA A 145 -4.67 6.53 6.15
CA ALA A 145 -5.60 5.73 6.95
C ALA A 145 -6.96 6.40 6.97
N MET A 146 -8.00 5.56 6.92
CA MET A 146 -9.37 5.98 7.08
C MET A 146 -10.09 4.99 8.00
N CYS A 147 -10.99 5.51 8.81
CA CYS A 147 -12.01 4.69 9.46
C CYS A 147 -13.37 5.01 8.86
N ASP A 148 -14.34 4.13 9.05
CA ASP A 148 -15.69 4.26 8.50
C ASP A 148 -16.49 5.42 9.16
N THR A 149 -15.83 6.30 9.90
CA THR A 149 -16.41 7.47 10.60
C THR A 149 -15.45 8.67 10.48
N PRO A 150 -15.93 9.93 10.47
CA PRO A 150 -15.05 11.08 10.29
C PRO A 150 -13.99 11.22 11.40
N VAL A 151 -12.73 11.40 11.01
CA VAL A 151 -11.58 11.63 11.90
C VAL A 151 -11.02 13.05 11.61
N PRO A 152 -10.47 13.78 12.61
CA PRO A 152 -9.97 15.14 12.41
C PRO A 152 -8.88 15.24 11.32
N ARG A 153 -8.93 16.31 10.52
CA ARG A 153 -8.20 16.51 9.25
C ARG A 153 -6.66 16.59 9.30
N PHE A 154 -5.99 16.50 10.46
CA PHE A 154 -4.60 16.99 10.58
C PHE A 154 -3.57 16.09 11.28
N ALA A 155 -3.87 14.83 11.58
CA ALA A 155 -2.82 13.88 11.97
C ALA A 155 -2.40 13.10 10.71
N ALA A 156 -1.11 13.04 10.39
CA ALA A 156 -0.58 12.07 9.42
C ALA A 156 -0.49 10.73 10.14
N PRO A 157 -1.53 9.87 10.07
CA PRO A 157 -1.64 8.73 10.98
C PRO A 157 -0.77 7.55 10.51
N VAL A 158 -0.22 7.66 9.31
CA VAL A 158 0.59 6.64 8.67
C VAL A 158 1.84 7.27 8.06
N SER A 159 2.95 6.56 8.15
CA SER A 159 4.17 6.83 7.41
C SER A 159 4.75 5.54 6.80
N LEU A 160 5.62 5.70 5.81
CA LEU A 160 6.40 4.60 5.26
C LEU A 160 7.87 4.81 5.59
N THR A 161 8.45 3.80 6.22
CA THR A 161 9.90 3.73 6.43
C THR A 161 10.50 2.70 5.49
N PHE A 162 11.41 3.12 4.64
CA PHE A 162 12.20 2.24 3.79
C PHE A 162 13.53 1.99 4.46
N HIS A 163 13.87 0.73 4.65
CA HIS A 163 15.18 0.35 5.17
C HIS A 163 15.69 -0.91 4.48
N HIS A 164 17.01 -1.01 4.39
CA HIS A 164 17.66 -2.19 3.86
C HIS A 164 18.01 -3.12 5.01
N ARG A 165 17.64 -4.40 4.90
CA ARG A 165 17.94 -5.42 5.90
C ARG A 165 18.81 -6.51 5.27
N TRP A 166 20.03 -6.65 5.79
CA TRP A 166 20.90 -7.79 5.53
C TRP A 166 20.69 -8.85 6.61
N ASN A 167 20.42 -10.09 6.22
CA ASN A 167 20.27 -11.21 7.15
C ASN A 167 21.42 -12.24 7.07
N GLY A 168 22.54 -11.89 6.41
CA GLY A 168 23.66 -12.81 6.19
C GLY A 168 23.53 -13.70 4.95
N ARG A 169 22.38 -13.73 4.29
CA ARG A 169 22.12 -14.55 3.09
C ARG A 169 21.52 -13.75 1.94
N GLU A 170 20.65 -12.80 2.24
CA GLU A 170 19.94 -12.00 1.25
C GLU A 170 19.89 -10.53 1.65
N ASN A 171 20.05 -9.68 0.64
CA ASN A 171 19.76 -8.26 0.71
C ASN A 171 18.26 -8.07 0.50
N THR A 172 17.55 -7.71 1.56
CA THR A 172 16.09 -7.53 1.51
C THR A 172 15.76 -6.05 1.70
N LEU A 173 15.01 -5.48 0.77
CA LEU A 173 14.42 -4.16 0.98
C LEU A 173 13.18 -4.33 1.84
N VAL A 174 12.97 -3.45 2.81
CA VAL A 174 11.82 -3.51 3.70
C VAL A 174 11.11 -2.17 3.63
N MET A 175 9.81 -2.24 3.40
CA MET A 175 8.89 -1.12 3.54
C MET A 175 8.08 -1.35 4.80
N THR A 176 8.30 -0.54 5.82
CA THR A 176 7.56 -0.60 7.08
C THR A 176 6.46 0.45 7.05
N LYS A 177 5.22 0.00 7.16
CA LYS A 177 4.09 0.89 7.40
C LYS A 177 3.98 1.14 8.90
N ARG A 178 4.13 2.38 9.33
CA ARG A 178 3.96 2.78 10.73
C ARG A 178 2.60 3.46 10.88
N ILE A 179 1.76 2.98 11.78
CA ILE A 179 0.40 3.49 12.05
C ILE A 179 0.37 3.95 13.50
N GLU A 180 0.21 5.25 13.75
CA GLU A 180 0.16 5.80 15.12
C GLU A 180 -1.11 5.31 15.85
N THR A 181 -0.94 4.64 17.00
CA THR A 181 -2.07 4.00 17.70
C THR A 181 -2.99 5.00 18.36
N ALA A 182 -2.48 6.19 18.70
CA ALA A 182 -3.27 7.30 19.24
C ALA A 182 -4.41 7.75 18.31
N TRP A 183 -4.29 7.46 17.01
CA TRP A 183 -5.32 7.77 16.02
C TRP A 183 -6.40 6.67 15.91
N ILE A 184 -6.11 5.44 16.38
CA ILE A 184 -7.02 4.30 16.27
C ILE A 184 -8.06 4.36 17.39
N ARG A 185 -9.31 4.60 17.00
CA ARG A 185 -10.46 4.57 17.91
C ARG A 185 -11.06 3.16 17.97
N PRO A 186 -11.05 2.47 19.13
CA PRO A 186 -11.56 1.10 19.25
C PRO A 186 -13.06 0.96 18.91
N ASP A 187 -13.83 2.03 19.12
CA ASP A 187 -15.26 2.10 18.78
C ASP A 187 -15.53 2.27 17.27
N LEU A 188 -14.50 2.58 16.49
CA LEU A 188 -14.57 2.81 15.03
C LEU A 188 -13.87 1.70 14.23
N LEU A 189 -13.69 0.53 14.84
CA LEU A 189 -13.16 -0.65 14.15
C LEU A 189 -14.22 -1.23 13.19
N PRO A 190 -13.85 -1.74 12.01
CA PRO A 190 -12.48 -1.89 11.54
C PRO A 190 -11.85 -0.59 11.00
N VAL A 191 -10.54 -0.42 11.22
CA VAL A 191 -9.74 0.67 10.66
C VAL A 191 -8.86 0.14 9.53
N ARG A 192 -8.74 0.90 8.44
CA ARG A 192 -7.94 0.53 7.27
C ARG A 192 -6.80 1.53 7.09
N ALA A 193 -5.58 1.01 6.98
CA ALA A 193 -4.40 1.80 6.66
C ALA A 193 -3.73 1.21 5.43
N ASP A 194 -3.41 2.04 4.44
CA ASP A 194 -3.08 1.59 3.10
C ASP A 194 -1.70 2.00 2.57
N VAL A 195 -1.29 1.26 1.55
CA VAL A 195 -0.31 1.71 0.56
C VAL A 195 -0.90 1.32 -0.78
N THR A 196 -1.11 2.31 -1.64
CA THR A 196 -1.57 2.08 -3.01
C THR A 196 -0.38 2.21 -3.95
N LEU A 197 -0.16 1.19 -4.76
CA LEU A 197 0.88 1.16 -5.78
C LEU A 197 0.21 1.22 -7.15
N THR A 198 0.57 2.24 -7.93
CA THR A 198 0.02 2.48 -9.26
C THR A 198 1.09 2.37 -10.34
N ALA A 199 0.72 1.75 -11.45
CA ALA A 199 1.53 1.77 -12.67
C ALA A 199 1.28 3.02 -13.52
N THR A 200 0.15 3.71 -13.28
CA THR A 200 -0.15 4.97 -13.97
C THR A 200 -0.12 6.06 -12.92
N PRO A 201 1.00 6.79 -12.75
CA PRO A 201 1.01 7.96 -11.88
C PRO A 201 -0.21 8.82 -12.19
N PRO A 202 -1.11 9.08 -11.24
CA PRO A 202 -2.19 10.01 -11.47
C PRO A 202 -1.58 11.38 -11.85
N THR A 203 -2.34 12.22 -12.57
CA THR A 203 -1.95 13.64 -12.77
C THR A 203 -2.02 14.46 -11.47
N SER A 204 -2.29 13.80 -10.35
CA SER A 204 -2.39 14.35 -9.01
C SER A 204 -1.18 13.90 -8.17
N ASP A 205 -0.88 14.67 -7.14
CA ASP A 205 0.09 14.35 -6.09
C ASP A 205 -0.29 13.12 -5.22
N GLY A 206 -1.40 12.45 -5.52
CA GLY A 206 -1.88 11.28 -4.82
C GLY A 206 -2.48 11.59 -3.44
N LYS A 207 -2.74 12.86 -3.13
CA LYS A 207 -3.42 13.25 -1.90
C LYS A 207 -4.92 13.35 -2.15
N THR A 208 -5.70 12.76 -1.26
CA THR A 208 -7.15 12.99 -1.24
C THR A 208 -7.62 13.62 0.05
N THR A 209 -8.23 14.80 -0.08
CA THR A 209 -8.98 15.41 1.01
C THR A 209 -10.42 14.95 0.92
N LYS A 210 -10.96 14.37 2.00
CA LYS A 210 -12.39 14.06 2.11
C LYS A 210 -13.20 15.36 2.02
N GLU A 211 -13.84 15.60 0.87
CA GLU A 211 -14.64 16.80 0.63
C GLU A 211 -16.00 16.71 1.33
N SER A 212 -16.58 15.52 1.47
CA SER A 212 -17.86 15.31 2.15
C SER A 212 -17.83 14.18 3.18
N SER A 213 -18.62 14.28 4.25
CA SER A 213 -18.75 13.21 5.26
C SER A 213 -19.35 11.91 4.71
N SER A 214 -19.94 11.94 3.51
CA SER A 214 -20.59 10.81 2.82
C SER A 214 -19.68 10.00 1.91
N ASP A 215 -18.48 10.47 1.57
CA ASP A 215 -17.59 9.71 0.68
C ASP A 215 -17.07 8.44 1.39
N SER A 216 -17.23 7.29 0.72
CA SER A 216 -16.69 6.02 1.19
C SER A 216 -15.17 5.96 1.01
N TYR A 217 -14.52 5.11 1.81
CA TYR A 217 -13.09 4.84 1.69
C TYR A 217 -12.68 4.45 0.26
N GLU A 218 -13.44 3.54 -0.37
CA GLU A 218 -13.17 3.18 -1.76
C GLU A 218 -13.27 4.36 -2.72
N THR A 219 -14.20 5.31 -2.50
CA THR A 219 -14.40 6.48 -3.36
C THR A 219 -13.24 7.45 -3.26
N THR A 220 -12.85 7.84 -2.05
CA THR A 220 -11.74 8.76 -1.80
C THR A 220 -10.42 8.16 -2.32
N ARG A 221 -10.17 6.88 -2.04
CA ARG A 221 -8.98 6.18 -2.52
C ARG A 221 -8.94 6.03 -4.04
N SER A 222 -10.06 5.75 -4.69
CA SER A 222 -10.11 5.57 -6.15
C SER A 222 -9.78 6.87 -6.87
N ALA A 223 -10.20 8.01 -6.32
CA ALA A 223 -9.80 9.33 -6.80
C ALA A 223 -8.29 9.56 -6.70
N ALA A 224 -7.67 9.27 -5.55
CA ALA A 224 -6.21 9.36 -5.37
C ALA A 224 -5.44 8.44 -6.33
N ALA A 225 -5.99 7.26 -6.63
CA ALA A 225 -5.39 6.29 -7.52
C ALA A 225 -5.57 6.58 -9.02
N GLY A 226 -6.25 7.69 -9.37
CA GLY A 226 -6.49 8.08 -10.75
C GLY A 226 -7.54 7.24 -11.48
N ASP A 227 -8.49 6.65 -10.74
CA ASP A 227 -9.65 5.98 -11.32
C ASP A 227 -10.75 7.03 -11.54
N THR A 228 -11.01 7.37 -12.81
CA THR A 228 -11.86 8.52 -13.20
C THR A 228 -13.37 8.29 -12.98
N SER A 229 -13.78 7.28 -12.21
CA SER A 229 -15.18 6.96 -11.93
C SER A 229 -15.71 7.54 -10.62
N SER A 230 -14.85 8.06 -9.73
CA SER A 230 -15.26 8.63 -8.44
C SER A 230 -15.48 10.14 -8.54
N THR A 231 -16.59 10.63 -8.00
CA THR A 231 -16.97 12.05 -7.90
C THR A 231 -16.17 12.85 -6.87
N ALA A 232 -15.17 12.27 -6.20
CA ALA A 232 -14.32 12.98 -5.27
C ALA A 232 -13.33 13.87 -6.04
N SER A 233 -13.36 15.19 -5.79
CA SER A 233 -12.39 16.10 -6.38
C SER A 233 -11.00 15.80 -5.83
N VAL A 234 -10.03 15.72 -6.73
CA VAL A 234 -8.62 15.66 -6.37
C VAL A 234 -8.07 17.08 -6.52
N GLN A 235 -7.80 17.76 -5.41
CA GLN A 235 -7.11 19.04 -5.46
C GLN A 235 -5.63 18.79 -5.76
N VAL A 236 -5.19 19.23 -6.94
CA VAL A 236 -3.77 19.35 -7.29
C VAL A 236 -3.22 20.56 -6.54
N GLY A 237 -2.45 20.33 -5.48
CA GLY A 237 -1.64 21.39 -4.89
C GLY A 237 -0.57 21.80 -5.88
N GLN A 238 -0.70 22.99 -6.50
CA GLN A 238 0.44 23.61 -7.15
C GLN A 238 1.47 23.95 -6.07
N ALA A 239 2.71 23.47 -6.26
CA ALA A 239 3.85 23.82 -5.44
C ALA A 239 4.20 25.31 -5.56
#